data_AF-A0A084B4X5-F1
#
_entry.id   AF-A0A084B4X5-F1
#
_cell.length_a   1.000
_cell.length_b   1.000
_cell.length_c   1.000
_cell.angle_alpha   90.00
_cell.angle_beta   90.00
_cell.angle_gamma   90.00
#
_symmetry.space_group_name_H-M   'P 1'
#
loop_
_entity.id
_entity.type
_entity.pdbx_description
1 polymer ?
#
loop_
_entity_poly.entity_id
_entity_poly.type
_entity_poly.pdbx_seq_one_letter_code
_entity_poly.pdbx_strand_id
1 'polypeptide(L)'
;MRESSGAYFNLINDPEPVVRKIDDVPSPVMMSRVTGVEVDPEELGSFYWRQNLTSPVEFTDTVKELASPAASNGPAARAVDLLIEVGPHSAARRPNRADPFSSSYCASDRSHSQTPALFFI
;
A
#
# COMPACT_ATOMS: atom_id res chain seq x y z
N MET A 1 -22.38 -5.23 2.60
CA MET A 1 -21.45 -5.32 1.45
C MET A 1 -21.66 -6.57 0.59
N ARG A 2 -21.80 -7.78 1.16
CA ARG A 2 -21.90 -9.04 0.37
C ARG A 2 -23.06 -9.11 -0.63
N GLU A 3 -24.20 -8.49 -0.33
CA GLU A 3 -25.37 -8.49 -1.24
C GLU A 3 -25.17 -7.55 -2.44
N SER A 4 -24.43 -6.46 -2.27
CA SER A 4 -24.17 -5.47 -3.32
C SER A 4 -22.93 -5.78 -4.16
N SER A 5 -22.06 -6.71 -3.72
CA SER A 5 -20.79 -7.02 -4.39
C SER A 5 -20.97 -7.69 -5.76
N GLY A 6 -22.08 -8.43 -5.96
CA GLY A 6 -22.42 -9.02 -7.25
C GLY A 6 -22.78 -7.96 -8.29
N ALA A 7 -23.62 -6.98 -7.91
CA ALA A 7 -23.97 -5.85 -8.77
C ALA A 7 -22.74 -4.99 -9.10
N TYR A 8 -21.90 -4.72 -8.10
CA TYR A 8 -20.64 -4.00 -8.30
C TYR A 8 -19.71 -4.69 -9.30
N PHE A 9 -19.52 -6.00 -9.17
CA PHE A 9 -18.67 -6.76 -10.08
C PHE A 9 -19.16 -6.74 -11.53
N ASN A 10 -20.47 -6.78 -11.74
CA ASN A 10 -21.03 -6.69 -13.08
C ASN A 10 -20.89 -5.27 -13.67
N LEU A 11 -20.87 -4.24 -12.81
CA LEU A 11 -20.79 -2.85 -13.25
C LEU A 11 -19.35 -2.42 -13.56
N ILE A 12 -18.35 -2.90 -12.81
CA ILE A 12 -16.97 -2.45 -12.94
C ILE A 12 -16.32 -2.81 -14.28
N ASN A 13 -16.86 -3.84 -14.99
CA ASN A 13 -16.47 -4.23 -16.35
C ASN A 13 -14.95 -4.29 -16.57
N ASP A 14 -14.36 -5.40 -16.10
CA ASP A 14 -12.94 -5.75 -16.13
C ASP A 14 -11.98 -4.65 -16.59
N PRO A 15 -11.57 -3.76 -15.66
CA PRO A 15 -10.77 -2.60 -16.02
C PRO A 15 -9.38 -3.03 -16.47
N GLU A 16 -8.90 -2.43 -17.56
CA GLU A 16 -7.52 -2.62 -18.01
C GLU A 16 -6.55 -1.78 -17.15
N PRO A 17 -5.56 -2.41 -16.49
CA PRO A 17 -4.58 -1.69 -15.70
C PRO A 17 -3.64 -0.89 -16.61
N VAL A 18 -3.49 0.40 -16.33
CA VAL A 18 -2.61 1.28 -17.11
C VAL A 18 -1.30 1.50 -16.38
N VAL A 19 -0.23 0.88 -16.90
CA VAL A 19 1.13 1.12 -16.41
C VAL A 19 1.77 2.24 -17.23
N ARG A 20 1.87 3.43 -16.63
CA ARG A 20 2.62 4.53 -17.23
C ARG A 20 4.11 4.34 -16.94
N LYS A 21 4.86 4.01 -17.99
CA LYS A 21 6.32 4.06 -17.94
C LYS A 21 6.75 5.52 -18.11
N ILE A 22 7.41 6.05 -17.09
CA ILE A 22 8.12 7.33 -17.17
C ILE A 22 9.61 6.97 -17.24
N ASP A 23 10.30 7.49 -18.25
CA ASP A 23 11.73 7.21 -18.42
C ASP A 23 12.52 7.65 -17.18
N ASP A 24 13.47 6.83 -16.75
CA ASP A 24 14.32 7.00 -15.56
C ASP A 24 13.62 7.06 -14.19
N VAL A 25 12.30 6.82 -14.11
CA VAL A 25 11.57 6.73 -12.84
C VAL A 25 11.00 5.33 -12.65
N PRO A 26 11.34 4.62 -11.55
CA PRO A 26 10.77 3.31 -11.27
C PRO A 26 9.25 3.44 -11.07
N SER A 27 8.49 2.48 -11.62
CA SER A 27 7.04 2.45 -11.43
C SER A 27 6.68 2.29 -9.96
N PRO A 28 5.60 2.96 -9.48
CA PRO A 28 5.12 2.77 -8.12
C PRO A 28 4.74 1.31 -7.87
N VAL A 29 5.01 0.86 -6.65
CA VAL A 29 4.62 -0.47 -6.16
C VAL A 29 3.37 -0.32 -5.30
N MET A 30 2.40 -1.22 -5.47
CA MET A 30 1.22 -1.30 -4.62
C MET A 30 1.34 -2.52 -3.70
N MET A 31 1.13 -2.31 -2.39
CA MET A 31 0.91 -3.40 -1.45
C MET A 31 -0.59 -3.57 -1.27
N SER A 32 -1.08 -4.76 -1.60
CA SER A 32 -2.49 -5.08 -1.52
C SER A 32 -2.91 -5.30 -0.07
N ARG A 33 -3.91 -4.54 0.38
CA ARG A 33 -4.53 -4.75 1.71
C ARG A 33 -5.37 -6.03 1.81
N VAL A 34 -5.62 -6.68 0.68
CA VAL A 34 -6.39 -7.94 0.61
C VAL A 34 -5.47 -9.14 0.80
N THR A 35 -4.25 -9.07 0.26
CA THR A 35 -3.29 -10.19 0.25
C THR A 35 -2.07 -9.95 1.14
N GLY A 36 -1.87 -8.72 1.62
CA GLY A 36 -0.73 -8.32 2.45
C GLY A 36 0.59 -8.15 1.69
N VAL A 37 0.63 -8.53 0.41
CA VAL A 37 1.85 -8.56 -0.41
C VAL A 37 1.80 -7.58 -1.58
N GLU A 38 2.94 -7.39 -2.23
CA GLU A 38 3.06 -6.65 -3.49
C GLU A 38 2.14 -7.27 -4.55
N VAL A 39 1.34 -6.44 -5.21
CA VAL A 39 0.39 -6.87 -6.24
C VAL A 39 0.88 -6.45 -7.62
N ASP A 40 0.84 -7.39 -8.57
CA ASP A 40 1.12 -7.09 -9.97
C ASP A 40 -0.04 -6.26 -10.53
N PRO A 41 0.23 -5.17 -11.29
CA PRO A 41 -0.82 -4.41 -11.97
C PRO A 41 -1.80 -5.28 -12.77
N GLU A 42 -1.35 -6.39 -13.38
CA GLU A 42 -2.20 -7.31 -14.15
C GLU A 42 -3.27 -8.01 -13.28
N GLU A 43 -3.07 -8.09 -11.96
CA GLU A 43 -4.02 -8.68 -11.03
C GLU A 43 -5.14 -7.72 -10.60
N LEU A 44 -5.05 -6.41 -10.93
CA LEU A 44 -6.00 -5.36 -10.52
C LEU A 44 -7.29 -5.32 -11.35
N GLY A 45 -7.82 -6.49 -11.71
CA GLY A 45 -9.05 -6.66 -12.46
C GLY A 45 -10.33 -6.61 -11.60
N SER A 46 -11.46 -6.85 -12.24
CA SER A 46 -12.80 -6.81 -11.62
C SER A 46 -12.93 -7.69 -10.38
N PHE A 47 -12.26 -8.85 -10.40
CA PHE A 47 -12.25 -9.80 -9.29
C PHE A 47 -11.53 -9.25 -8.06
N TYR A 48 -10.38 -8.61 -8.26
CA TYR A 48 -9.61 -7.98 -7.18
C TYR A 48 -10.43 -6.89 -6.47
N TRP A 49 -11.05 -6.01 -7.24
CA TRP A 49 -11.87 -4.93 -6.69
C TRP A 49 -13.10 -5.43 -5.94
N ARG A 50 -13.72 -6.53 -6.39
CA ARG A 50 -14.77 -7.20 -5.62
C ARG A 50 -14.24 -7.71 -4.29
N GLN A 51 -13.06 -8.34 -4.27
CA GLN A 51 -12.46 -8.81 -3.02
C GLN A 51 -12.13 -7.67 -2.08
N ASN A 52 -11.49 -6.61 -2.57
CA ASN A 52 -11.20 -5.39 -1.81
C ASN A 52 -12.45 -4.82 -1.13
N LEU A 53 -13.60 -4.86 -1.83
CA LEU A 53 -14.89 -4.41 -1.28
C LEU A 53 -15.48 -5.34 -0.21
N THR A 54 -15.21 -6.65 -0.26
CA THR A 54 -15.84 -7.63 0.65
C THR A 54 -14.96 -8.09 1.80
N SER A 55 -13.65 -7.97 1.65
CA SER A 55 -12.67 -8.40 2.63
C SER A 55 -12.49 -7.34 3.72
N PRO A 56 -12.17 -7.75 4.96
CA PRO A 56 -11.75 -6.80 5.99
C PRO A 56 -10.47 -6.06 5.55
N VAL A 57 -10.35 -4.79 5.96
CA VAL A 57 -9.20 -3.96 5.61
C VAL A 57 -8.07 -4.18 6.62
N GLU A 58 -7.01 -4.89 6.22
CA GLU A 58 -5.84 -5.18 7.08
C GLU A 58 -4.78 -4.06 7.02
N PHE A 59 -5.18 -2.83 7.33
CA PHE A 59 -4.31 -1.67 7.19
C PHE A 59 -3.08 -1.71 8.11
N THR A 60 -3.30 -2.00 9.40
CA THR A 60 -2.25 -1.90 10.43
C THR A 60 -1.13 -2.91 10.20
N ASP A 61 -1.47 -4.13 9.80
CA ASP A 61 -0.51 -5.21 9.68
C ASP A 61 0.36 -5.04 8.43
N THR A 62 -0.23 -4.64 7.30
CA THR A 62 0.53 -4.30 6.09
C THR A 62 1.49 -3.11 6.33
N VAL A 63 1.07 -2.09 7.08
CA VAL A 63 1.97 -0.95 7.42
C VAL A 63 3.11 -1.38 8.32
N LYS A 64 2.87 -2.26 9.30
CA LYS A 64 3.91 -2.80 10.17
C LYS A 64 4.93 -3.63 9.39
N GLU A 65 4.46 -4.42 8.42
CA GLU A 65 5.33 -5.18 7.54
C GLU A 65 6.22 -4.24 6.71
N LEU A 66 5.66 -3.16 6.16
CA LEU A 66 6.41 -2.15 5.42
C LEU A 66 7.39 -1.33 6.26
N ALA A 67 7.11 -1.16 7.54
CA ALA A 67 7.99 -0.46 8.47
C ALA A 67 9.06 -1.38 9.08
N SER A 68 8.91 -2.71 8.94
CA SER A 68 9.82 -3.67 9.55
C SER A 68 11.13 -3.76 8.77
N PRO A 69 12.29 -3.57 9.43
CA PRO A 69 13.57 -3.78 8.78
C PRO A 69 13.71 -5.26 8.41
N ALA A 70 13.89 -5.55 7.11
CA ALA A 70 14.00 -6.91 6.63
C ALA A 70 15.14 -7.65 7.34
N ALA A 71 14.83 -8.81 7.94
CA ALA A 71 15.82 -9.71 8.51
C ALA A 71 16.57 -10.48 7.40
N SER A 72 17.46 -9.78 6.69
CA SER A 72 18.54 -10.30 5.81
C SER A 72 18.22 -11.29 4.67
N ASN A 73 18.79 -10.99 3.50
CA ASN A 73 19.16 -11.90 2.38
C ASN A 73 18.16 -12.12 1.22
N GLY A 74 17.47 -11.07 0.75
CA GLY A 74 16.81 -11.04 -0.57
C GLY A 74 16.89 -9.64 -1.19
N PRO A 75 16.80 -9.49 -2.53
CA PRO A 75 16.89 -8.17 -3.16
C PRO A 75 15.67 -7.33 -2.76
N ALA A 76 15.96 -6.15 -2.19
CA ALA A 76 15.04 -5.12 -1.69
C ALA A 76 14.44 -5.37 -0.29
N ALA A 77 15.30 -5.27 0.74
CA ALA A 77 14.89 -4.82 2.07
C ALA A 77 14.20 -3.44 1.95
N ARG A 78 12.87 -3.40 2.05
CA ARG A 78 12.11 -2.14 1.99
C ARG A 78 11.51 -1.82 3.36
N ALA A 79 12.34 -1.25 4.22
CA ALA A 79 11.81 -0.41 5.27
C ALA A 79 11.38 0.92 4.62
N VAL A 80 10.12 1.29 4.75
CA VAL A 80 9.62 2.59 4.29
C VAL A 80 10.01 3.65 5.32
N ASP A 81 10.77 4.66 4.90
CA ASP A 81 11.19 5.76 5.78
C ASP A 81 10.10 6.82 6.02
N LEU A 82 9.19 6.98 5.06
CA LEU A 82 8.17 8.02 5.07
C LEU A 82 6.82 7.51 4.56
N LEU A 83 5.78 7.67 5.38
CA LEU A 83 4.38 7.41 5.00
C LEU A 83 3.65 8.74 4.78
N ILE A 84 3.12 8.93 3.57
CA ILE A 84 2.36 10.13 3.19
C ILE A 84 0.88 9.76 3.02
N GLU A 85 0.00 10.41 3.78
CA GLU A 85 -1.45 10.32 3.59
C GLU A 85 -1.90 11.32 2.52
N VAL A 86 -2.60 10.86 1.49
CA VAL A 86 -3.17 11.71 0.43
C VAL A 86 -4.68 11.74 0.59
N GLY A 87 -5.23 12.87 1.02
CA GLY A 87 -6.67 13.04 1.18
C GLY A 87 -7.05 14.44 1.70
N PRO A 88 -8.33 14.85 1.61
CA PRO A 88 -8.77 16.17 2.05
C PRO A 88 -8.68 16.37 3.57
N HIS A 89 -8.60 15.28 4.34
CA HIS A 89 -8.52 15.28 5.80
C HIS A 89 -7.64 14.12 6.28
N SER A 90 -6.96 14.29 7.43
CA SER A 90 -6.12 13.23 8.05
C SER A 90 -6.97 12.21 8.82
N ALA A 91 -7.65 11.33 8.10
CA ALA A 91 -8.50 10.28 8.67
C ALA A 91 -7.67 9.04 9.08
N ALA A 92 -6.64 8.71 8.31
CA ALA A 92 -5.77 7.55 8.57
C ALA A 92 -4.79 7.80 9.73
N ARG A 93 -4.60 9.05 10.16
CA ARG A 93 -3.74 9.39 11.31
C ARG A 93 -4.18 8.78 12.64
N ARG A 94 -5.47 8.46 12.84
CA ARG A 94 -5.97 7.93 14.12
C ARG A 94 -5.73 6.43 14.32
N PRO A 95 -5.98 5.55 13.33
CA PRO A 95 -5.58 4.14 13.38
C PRO A 95 -4.07 3.93 13.62
N ASN A 96 -3.23 4.81 13.07
CA ASN A 96 -1.77 4.65 13.08
C ASN A 96 -1.12 5.09 14.41
N ARG A 97 -1.91 5.70 15.32
CA ARG A 97 -1.43 6.22 16.60
C ARG A 97 -1.45 5.16 17.71
N ALA A 98 -2.05 4.00 17.49
CA ALA A 98 -2.10 2.92 18.47
C ALA A 98 -0.77 2.15 18.62
N ASP A 99 0.35 2.72 18.15
CA ASP A 99 1.70 2.18 18.29
C ASP A 99 2.49 2.96 19.35
N PRO A 100 3.35 2.31 20.16
CA PRO A 100 4.02 2.92 21.31
C PRO A 100 5.17 3.87 20.95
N PHE A 101 5.42 4.14 19.66
CA PHE A 101 6.57 4.92 19.20
C PHE A 101 6.38 6.45 19.28
N SER A 102 5.68 6.93 20.31
CA SER A 102 5.77 8.33 20.75
C SER A 102 6.94 8.49 21.72
N SER A 103 8.18 8.24 21.27
CA SER A 103 9.35 8.84 21.92
C SER A 103 10.61 8.75 21.05
N SER A 104 11.10 9.94 20.69
CA SER A 104 12.50 10.26 20.42
C SER A 104 13.24 9.49 19.33
N TYR A 105 13.24 10.03 18.11
CA TYR A 105 14.43 9.94 17.26
C TYR A 105 14.74 11.30 16.64
N CYS A 106 15.82 11.93 17.13
CA CYS A 106 16.51 13.03 16.45
C CYS A 106 17.12 12.48 15.16
N ALA A 107 16.74 13.07 14.02
CA ALA A 107 17.30 12.74 12.73
C ALA A 107 18.80 13.06 12.68
N SER A 108 19.63 12.01 12.56
CA SER A 108 20.99 12.13 12.06
C SER A 108 21.00 11.75 10.59
N ASP A 109 21.46 12.71 9.81
CA ASP A 109 21.90 12.70 8.42
C ASP A 109 22.18 11.32 7.80
N ARG A 110 21.43 10.95 6.75
CA ARG A 110 21.86 9.94 5.77
C ARG A 110 21.37 10.27 4.36
N SER A 111 22.35 10.45 3.49
CA SER A 111 22.28 10.72 2.06
C SER A 111 21.51 9.66 1.24
N HIS A 112 20.59 10.15 0.40
CA HIS A 112 20.20 9.64 -0.92
C HIS A 112 20.22 8.11 -1.13
N SER A 113 19.04 7.50 -1.02
CA SER A 113 18.67 6.35 -1.85
C SER A 113 17.22 6.51 -2.30
N GLN A 114 16.93 6.10 -3.54
CA GLN A 114 15.62 6.20 -4.19
C GLN A 114 14.53 5.52 -3.35
N THR A 115 13.50 6.29 -2.99
CA THR A 115 12.32 5.78 -2.28
C THR A 115 11.17 5.60 -3.26
N PRO A 116 10.57 4.40 -3.37
CA PRO A 116 9.30 4.25 -4.07
C PRO A 116 8.18 4.82 -3.21
N ALA A 117 7.35 5.70 -3.79
CA ALA A 117 6.10 6.12 -3.18
C ALA A 117 5.12 4.94 -3.21
N LEU A 118 4.72 4.45 -2.03
CA LEU A 118 3.72 3.39 -1.90
C LEU A 118 2.34 3.98 -1.69
N PHE A 119 1.41 3.57 -2.57
CA PHE A 119 0.01 3.93 -2.50
C PHE A 119 -0.80 2.81 -1.87
N PHE A 120 -1.75 3.20 -1.03
CA PHE A 120 -2.74 2.29 -0.48
C PHE A 120 -4.11 2.62 -1.06
N ILE A 121 -4.85 1.59 -1.45
CA ILE A 121 -6.26 1.66 -1.85
C ILE A 121 -7.02 0.64 -1.00
#